data_AF-A0A8T6MTH0-F1
#
_entry.id   AF-A0A8T6MTH0-F1
#
_cell.length_a   1.000
_cell.length_b   1.000
_cell.length_c   1.000
_cell.angle_alpha   90.00
_cell.angle_beta   90.00
_cell.angle_gamma   90.00
#
_symmetry.space_group_name_H-M   'P 1'
#
loop_
_entity.id
_entity.type
_entity.pdbx_description
1 polymer ?
#
loop_
_entity_poly.entity_id
_entity_poly.type
_entity_poly.pdbx_seq_one_letter_code
_entity_poly.pdbx_strand_id
1 'polypeptide(L)'
;MIKYLGMTSLPILFAFIPFGLYIFFKKKNYDVMALCMISIFMLLPAVYAYGRGFQDTRYVFVILPIASIIALYSVEKIIKLTKKQNVVLVTIFVTVVILGVGYLDFKKIDYDHEREAIRLSMFLSGLDGTINEFDSESTYVETAAFHKTKLPILSTTIDHGPRVIPFKEKSIKDGIKNGREKGLSYLVADSLNTKPNRNPILNDVFYHEKKYPYLLFFLV
;
A
#
# COMPACT_ATOMS: atom_id res chain seq x y z
N MET A 1 -5.67 13.65 -0.16
CA MET A 1 -6.90 13.33 0.60
C MET A 1 -8.10 13.08 -0.31
N ILE A 2 -8.51 14.00 -1.20
CA ILE A 2 -9.71 13.84 -2.07
C ILE A 2 -9.69 12.54 -2.88
N LYS A 3 -8.54 12.20 -3.51
CA LYS A 3 -8.33 10.92 -4.21
C LYS A 3 -8.68 9.70 -3.33
N TYR A 4 -8.27 9.71 -2.07
CA TYR A 4 -8.46 8.61 -1.13
C TYR A 4 -9.90 8.52 -0.62
N LEU A 5 -10.60 9.64 -0.48
CA LEU A 5 -12.04 9.67 -0.19
C LEU A 5 -12.84 8.97 -1.29
N GLY A 6 -12.53 9.26 -2.56
CA GLY A 6 -13.14 8.58 -3.70
C GLY A 6 -12.85 7.08 -3.68
N MET A 7 -11.58 6.69 -3.54
CA MET A 7 -11.17 5.28 -3.52
C MET A 7 -11.80 4.47 -2.38
N THR A 8 -12.00 5.08 -1.21
CA THR A 8 -12.59 4.44 -0.02
C THR A 8 -14.10 4.25 -0.15
N SER A 9 -14.75 5.04 -0.99
CA SER A 9 -16.19 4.92 -1.24
C SER A 9 -16.55 3.84 -2.26
N LEU A 10 -15.57 3.21 -2.91
CA LEU A 10 -15.80 2.01 -3.72
C LEU A 10 -15.98 0.79 -2.80
N PRO A 11 -16.82 -0.19 -3.18
CA PRO A 11 -17.44 -0.34 -4.50
C PRO A 11 -18.69 0.50 -4.77
N ILE A 12 -19.49 0.86 -3.74
CA ILE A 12 -20.86 1.37 -3.99
C ILE A 12 -21.20 2.73 -3.40
N LEU A 13 -20.62 3.11 -2.27
CA LEU A 13 -20.93 4.40 -1.64
C LEU A 13 -20.66 5.56 -2.61
N PHE A 14 -19.65 5.42 -3.48
CA PHE A 14 -19.28 6.42 -4.47
C PHE A 14 -20.46 6.89 -5.35
N ALA A 15 -21.34 5.99 -5.78
CA ALA A 15 -22.47 6.34 -6.64
C ALA A 15 -23.60 7.07 -5.88
N PHE A 16 -23.81 6.74 -4.61
CA PHE A 16 -24.91 7.28 -3.81
C PHE A 16 -24.54 8.54 -3.03
N ILE A 17 -23.25 8.78 -2.75
CA ILE A 17 -22.78 9.94 -2.00
C ILE A 17 -23.12 11.27 -2.71
N PRO A 18 -22.82 11.51 -4.00
CA PRO A 18 -23.04 12.82 -4.61
C PRO A 18 -24.51 13.25 -4.60
N PHE A 19 -25.42 12.34 -4.97
CA PHE A 19 -26.86 12.60 -4.91
C PHE A 19 -27.37 12.70 -3.47
N GLY A 20 -26.74 11.95 -2.56
CA GLY A 20 -27.10 11.94 -1.13
C GLY A 20 -26.77 13.26 -0.48
N LEU A 21 -25.59 13.81 -0.77
CA LEU A 21 -25.15 15.13 -0.34
C LEU A 21 -26.12 16.23 -0.81
N TYR A 22 -26.57 16.17 -2.06
CA TYR A 22 -27.55 17.13 -2.59
C TYR A 22 -28.87 17.13 -1.76
N ILE A 23 -29.40 15.95 -1.44
CA ILE A 23 -30.63 15.83 -0.63
C ILE A 23 -30.36 16.23 0.82
N PHE A 24 -29.24 15.79 1.37
CA PHE A 24 -28.81 16.02 2.75
C PHE A 24 -28.72 17.52 3.06
N PHE A 25 -28.02 18.30 2.24
CA PHE A 25 -27.90 19.74 2.43
C PHE A 25 -29.20 20.51 2.16
N LYS A 26 -30.14 19.93 1.40
CA LYS A 26 -31.46 20.55 1.16
C LYS A 26 -32.38 20.51 2.39
N LYS A 27 -32.23 19.52 3.29
CA LYS A 27 -33.09 19.40 4.49
C LYS A 27 -32.87 20.50 5.54
N LYS A 28 -31.67 21.09 5.63
CA LYS A 28 -31.31 22.21 6.54
C LYS A 28 -31.86 22.09 7.98
N ASN A 29 -31.77 20.92 8.61
CA ASN A 29 -32.21 20.71 10.00
C ASN A 29 -31.02 20.61 10.99
N TYR A 30 -31.32 20.63 12.29
CA TYR A 30 -30.31 20.53 13.35
C TYR A 30 -29.49 19.23 13.24
N ASP A 31 -30.11 18.10 12.91
CA ASP A 31 -29.40 16.81 12.77
C ASP A 31 -28.38 16.84 11.64
N VAL A 32 -28.71 17.44 10.49
CA VAL A 32 -27.78 17.64 9.36
C VAL A 32 -26.61 18.51 9.79
N MET A 33 -26.86 19.58 10.54
CA MET A 33 -25.80 20.47 11.03
C MET A 33 -24.89 19.75 12.04
N ALA A 34 -25.47 18.96 12.96
CA ALA A 34 -24.71 18.15 13.91
C ALA A 34 -23.85 17.09 13.20
N LEU A 35 -24.40 16.39 12.20
CA LEU A 35 -23.64 15.42 11.40
C LEU A 35 -22.48 16.06 10.64
N CYS A 36 -22.67 17.28 10.11
CA CYS A 36 -21.57 18.05 9.50
C CYS A 36 -20.46 18.36 10.52
N MET A 37 -20.81 18.81 11.71
CA MET A 37 -19.84 19.09 12.79
C MET A 37 -19.06 17.83 13.17
N ILE A 38 -19.76 16.72 13.42
CA ILE A 38 -19.13 15.42 13.74
C ILE A 38 -18.18 14.99 12.61
N SER A 39 -18.60 15.15 11.35
CA SER A 39 -17.76 14.84 10.18
C SER A 39 -16.46 15.62 10.19
N ILE A 40 -16.50 16.92 10.50
CA ILE A 40 -15.32 17.78 10.55
C ILE A 40 -14.34 17.29 11.62
N PHE A 41 -14.84 17.03 12.84
CA PHE A 41 -14.00 16.52 13.93
C PHE A 41 -13.42 15.13 13.63
N MET A 42 -14.22 14.23 13.04
CA MET A 42 -13.78 12.90 12.62
C MET A 42 -12.67 12.94 11.57
N LEU A 43 -12.64 13.98 10.71
CA LEU A 43 -11.61 14.12 9.69
C LEU A 43 -10.29 14.71 10.22
N LEU A 44 -10.23 15.26 11.44
CA LEU A 44 -9.01 15.87 11.98
C LEU A 44 -7.80 14.91 12.00
N PRO A 45 -7.92 13.65 12.49
CA PRO A 45 -6.81 12.69 12.45
C PRO A 45 -6.36 12.37 11.02
N ALA A 46 -7.32 12.29 10.09
CA ALA A 46 -7.03 12.06 8.67
C ALA A 46 -6.23 13.24 8.09
N VAL A 47 -6.69 14.48 8.30
CA VAL A 47 -6.02 15.70 7.85
C VAL A 47 -4.59 15.76 8.39
N TYR A 48 -4.38 15.45 9.67
CA TYR A 48 -3.04 15.39 10.27
C TYR A 48 -2.16 14.33 9.57
N ALA A 49 -2.67 13.12 9.38
CA ALA A 49 -1.92 12.04 8.75
C ALA A 49 -1.49 12.40 7.31
N TYR A 50 -2.43 12.90 6.50
CA TYR A 50 -2.10 13.34 5.13
C TYR A 50 -1.15 14.54 5.10
N GLY A 51 -1.28 15.47 6.05
CA GLY A 51 -0.36 16.61 6.19
C GLY A 51 1.07 16.18 6.51
N ARG A 52 1.26 15.02 7.16
CA ARG A 52 2.57 14.40 7.43
C ARG A 52 3.10 13.56 6.27
N GLY A 53 2.38 13.49 5.15
CA GLY A 53 2.76 12.71 3.98
C GLY A 53 2.32 11.25 4.01
N PHE A 54 1.49 10.82 4.98
CA PHE A 54 0.95 9.47 4.99
C PHE A 54 -0.14 9.33 3.91
N GLN A 55 0.17 8.60 2.85
CA GLN A 55 -0.64 8.50 1.64
C GLN A 55 -1.42 7.17 1.56
N ASP A 56 -2.25 6.89 2.57
CA ASP A 56 -2.98 5.61 2.68
C ASP A 56 -4.49 5.82 2.87
N THR A 57 -5.31 5.04 2.16
CA THR A 57 -6.77 4.99 2.26
C THR A 57 -7.30 4.78 3.67
N ARG A 58 -6.60 4.04 4.54
CA ARG A 58 -7.08 3.70 5.88
C ARG A 58 -7.40 4.91 6.75
N TYR A 59 -6.68 6.02 6.55
CA TYR A 59 -6.86 7.23 7.35
C TYR A 59 -8.21 7.92 7.09
N VAL A 60 -8.87 7.67 5.94
CA VAL A 60 -10.21 8.22 5.67
C VAL A 60 -11.34 7.27 6.06
N PHE A 61 -11.08 6.05 6.55
CA PHE A 61 -12.14 5.10 6.93
C PHE A 61 -13.07 5.64 8.03
N VAL A 62 -12.56 6.57 8.84
CA VAL A 62 -13.33 7.28 9.88
C VAL A 62 -14.58 7.98 9.33
N ILE A 63 -14.61 8.37 8.05
CA ILE A 63 -15.77 9.06 7.44
C ILE A 63 -16.87 8.10 6.96
N LEU A 64 -16.58 6.79 6.88
CA LEU A 64 -17.48 5.79 6.29
C LEU A 64 -18.87 5.74 6.96
N PRO A 65 -19.02 5.82 8.30
CA PRO A 65 -20.34 5.83 8.93
C PRO A 65 -21.20 7.00 8.46
N ILE A 66 -20.62 8.20 8.38
CA ILE A 66 -21.35 9.40 7.96
C ILE A 66 -21.65 9.37 6.46
N ALA A 67 -20.68 8.92 5.66
CA ALA A 67 -20.89 8.69 4.23
C ALA A 67 -22.03 7.67 3.97
N SER A 68 -22.18 6.65 4.82
CA SER A 68 -23.26 5.67 4.74
C SER A 68 -24.62 6.30 5.06
N ILE A 69 -24.71 7.16 6.08
CA ILE A 69 -25.93 7.93 6.39
C ILE A 69 -26.31 8.82 5.21
N ILE A 70 -25.35 9.52 4.61
CA ILE A 70 -25.57 10.37 3.45
C ILE A 70 -26.05 9.56 2.25
N ALA A 71 -25.46 8.38 1.99
CA ALA A 71 -25.88 7.48 0.93
C ALA A 71 -27.33 6.99 1.11
N LEU A 72 -27.80 6.78 2.35
CA LEU A 72 -29.17 6.36 2.62
C LEU A 72 -30.22 7.36 2.12
N TYR A 73 -29.95 8.67 2.12
CA TYR A 73 -30.89 9.65 1.56
C TYR A 73 -31.16 9.42 0.07
N SER A 74 -30.13 9.04 -0.69
CA SER A 74 -30.27 8.65 -2.11
C SER A 74 -31.11 7.39 -2.25
N VAL A 75 -30.81 6.37 -1.45
CA VAL A 75 -31.52 5.08 -1.49
C VAL A 75 -32.99 5.26 -1.13
N GLU A 76 -33.29 6.03 -0.08
CA GLU A 76 -34.65 6.37 0.34
C GLU A 76 -35.44 7.05 -0.79
N LYS A 77 -34.79 7.99 -1.51
CA LYS A 77 -35.41 8.67 -2.64
C LYS A 77 -35.69 7.72 -3.80
N ILE A 78 -34.77 6.80 -4.11
CA ILE A 78 -34.93 5.80 -5.18
C ILE A 78 -36.05 4.81 -4.83
N ILE A 79 -36.13 4.36 -3.58
CA ILE A 79 -37.22 3.49 -3.10
C ILE A 79 -38.57 4.20 -3.26
N LYS A 80 -38.66 5.49 -2.88
CA LYS A 80 -39.89 6.28 -3.03
C LYS A 80 -40.31 6.46 -4.50
N LEU A 81 -39.35 6.62 -5.41
CA LEU A 81 -39.62 6.78 -6.84
C LEU A 81 -40.07 5.45 -7.50
N THR A 82 -39.43 4.34 -7.14
CA THR A 82 -39.72 3.02 -7.72
C THR A 82 -40.91 2.32 -7.06
N LYS A 83 -41.24 2.69 -5.82
CA LYS A 83 -42.24 2.02 -4.95
C LYS A 83 -42.00 0.51 -4.76
N LYS A 84 -40.78 0.03 -5.03
CA LYS A 84 -40.39 -1.39 -5.00
C LYS A 84 -39.17 -1.59 -4.11
N GLN A 85 -39.35 -1.45 -2.80
CA GLN A 85 -38.26 -1.50 -1.81
C GLN A 85 -37.38 -2.74 -1.95
N ASN A 86 -37.97 -3.93 -1.95
CA ASN A 86 -37.21 -5.18 -2.00
C ASN A 86 -36.36 -5.31 -3.27
N VAL A 87 -36.90 -4.88 -4.42
CA VAL A 87 -36.16 -4.91 -5.70
C VAL A 87 -34.95 -3.98 -5.64
N VAL A 88 -35.12 -2.75 -5.14
CA VAL A 88 -34.00 -1.80 -5.01
C VAL A 88 -32.90 -2.35 -4.10
N LEU A 89 -33.26 -2.90 -2.94
CA LEU A 89 -32.30 -3.45 -1.98
C LEU A 89 -31.54 -4.66 -2.55
N VAL A 90 -32.24 -5.58 -3.21
CA VAL A 90 -31.63 -6.75 -3.86
C VAL A 90 -30.67 -6.30 -4.97
N THR A 91 -31.07 -5.35 -5.81
CA THR A 91 -30.21 -4.82 -6.88
C THR A 91 -28.95 -4.17 -6.31
N ILE A 92 -29.08 -3.35 -5.25
CA ILE A 92 -27.92 -2.75 -4.59
C ILE A 92 -27.00 -3.86 -4.07
N PHE A 93 -27.54 -4.84 -3.34
CA PHE A 93 -26.75 -5.93 -2.77
C PHE A 93 -25.98 -6.72 -3.84
N VAL A 94 -26.65 -7.16 -4.90
CA VAL A 94 -26.02 -7.88 -6.02
C VAL A 94 -24.92 -7.02 -6.67
N THR A 95 -25.18 -5.73 -6.85
CA THR A 95 -24.19 -4.80 -7.40
C THR A 95 -22.99 -4.62 -6.47
N VAL A 96 -23.19 -4.61 -5.13
CA VAL A 96 -22.09 -4.52 -4.14
C VAL A 96 -21.17 -5.71 -4.32
N VAL A 97 -21.75 -6.92 -4.41
CA VAL A 97 -20.98 -8.16 -4.51
C VAL A 97 -20.18 -8.18 -5.81
N ILE A 98 -20.79 -7.87 -6.96
CA ILE A 98 -20.11 -7.87 -8.26
C ILE A 98 -18.97 -6.84 -8.28
N LEU A 99 -19.24 -5.60 -7.89
CA LEU A 99 -18.23 -4.55 -7.86
C LEU A 99 -17.14 -4.83 -6.81
N GLY A 100 -17.50 -5.48 -5.70
CA GLY A 100 -16.56 -5.93 -4.68
C GLY A 100 -15.58 -6.95 -5.23
N VAL A 101 -16.07 -7.98 -5.93
CA VAL A 101 -15.22 -8.98 -6.60
C VAL A 101 -14.32 -8.31 -7.65
N GLY A 102 -14.88 -7.47 -8.51
CA GLY A 102 -14.10 -6.75 -9.52
C GLY A 102 -13.03 -5.83 -8.92
N TYR A 103 -13.33 -5.16 -7.81
CA TYR A 103 -12.36 -4.33 -7.10
C TYR A 103 -11.25 -5.15 -6.46
N LEU A 104 -11.57 -6.31 -5.87
CA LEU A 104 -10.58 -7.22 -5.30
C LEU A 104 -9.63 -7.75 -6.37
N ASP A 105 -10.15 -8.08 -7.55
CA ASP A 105 -9.32 -8.55 -8.67
C ASP A 105 -8.43 -7.42 -9.23
N PHE A 106 -8.96 -6.20 -9.36
CA PHE A 106 -8.17 -5.02 -9.76
C PHE A 106 -7.06 -4.69 -8.75
N LYS A 107 -7.31 -4.92 -7.46
CA LYS A 107 -6.34 -4.70 -6.36
C LYS A 107 -5.48 -5.91 -6.04
N LYS A 108 -5.62 -7.00 -6.79
CA LYS A 108 -4.92 -8.25 -6.54
C LYS A 108 -3.41 -8.00 -6.60
N ILE A 109 -2.72 -8.39 -5.54
CA ILE A 109 -1.26 -8.33 -5.47
C ILE A 109 -0.69 -9.51 -6.25
N ASP A 110 0.47 -9.33 -6.85
CA ASP A 110 1.24 -10.42 -7.44
C ASP A 110 1.80 -11.32 -6.33
N TYR A 111 1.07 -12.39 -6.02
CA TYR A 111 1.43 -13.29 -4.92
C TYR A 111 2.75 -14.03 -5.17
N ASP A 112 3.10 -14.31 -6.42
CA ASP A 112 4.32 -15.03 -6.75
C ASP A 112 5.52 -14.11 -6.53
N HIS A 113 5.42 -12.86 -6.97
CA HIS A 113 6.39 -11.80 -6.68
C HIS A 113 6.60 -11.60 -5.18
N GLU A 114 5.54 -11.48 -4.38
CA GLU A 114 5.64 -11.29 -2.93
C GLU A 114 6.29 -12.50 -2.23
N ARG A 115 5.96 -13.71 -2.68
CA ARG A 115 6.56 -14.94 -2.12
C ARG A 115 8.06 -15.03 -2.42
N GLU A 116 8.47 -14.67 -3.63
CA GLU A 116 9.88 -14.64 -4.02
C GLU A 116 10.64 -13.57 -3.23
N ALA A 117 10.09 -12.35 -3.12
CA ALA A 117 10.67 -11.28 -2.33
C ALA A 117 10.85 -11.66 -0.85
N ILE A 118 9.87 -12.34 -0.25
CA ILE A 118 9.98 -12.85 1.13
C ILE A 118 11.06 -13.93 1.23
N ARG A 119 11.12 -14.88 0.28
CA ARG A 119 12.12 -15.95 0.29
C ARG A 119 13.54 -15.39 0.20
N LEU A 120 13.77 -14.47 -0.74
CA LEU A 120 15.03 -13.75 -0.87
C LEU A 120 15.37 -13.01 0.43
N SER A 121 14.41 -12.30 1.02
CA SER A 121 14.61 -11.57 2.27
C SER A 121 14.95 -12.46 3.46
N MET A 122 14.33 -13.65 3.56
CA MET A 122 14.69 -14.65 4.58
C MET A 122 16.12 -15.15 4.41
N PHE A 123 16.58 -15.36 3.18
CA PHE A 123 17.97 -15.70 2.91
C PHE A 123 18.91 -14.56 3.31
N LEU A 124 18.64 -13.34 2.83
CA LEU A 124 19.45 -12.16 3.10
C LEU A 124 19.51 -11.82 4.59
N SER A 125 18.43 -12.00 5.34
CA SER A 125 18.41 -11.73 6.79
C SER A 125 19.40 -12.58 7.60
N GLY A 126 19.86 -13.71 7.04
CA GLY A 126 20.86 -14.56 7.67
C GLY A 126 22.30 -14.20 7.31
N LEU A 127 22.50 -13.19 6.45
CA LEU A 127 23.84 -12.73 6.07
C LEU A 127 24.35 -11.69 7.07
N ASP A 128 25.61 -11.84 7.45
CA ASP A 128 26.33 -10.80 8.19
C ASP A 128 26.93 -9.77 7.23
N GLY A 129 26.74 -8.48 7.50
CA GLY A 129 27.40 -7.40 6.78
C GLY A 129 26.45 -6.39 6.16
N THR A 130 26.80 -5.89 4.97
CA THR A 130 26.06 -4.82 4.28
C THR A 130 25.67 -5.26 2.87
N ILE A 131 24.43 -4.98 2.49
CA ILE A 131 23.87 -5.24 1.15
C ILE A 131 23.39 -3.94 0.50
N ASN A 132 23.25 -3.92 -0.82
CA ASN A 132 22.59 -2.80 -1.50
C ASN A 132 21.06 -2.87 -1.35
N GLU A 133 20.44 -1.70 -1.46
CA GLU A 133 19.01 -1.55 -1.67
C GLU A 133 18.62 -2.11 -3.05
N PHE A 134 17.55 -2.91 -3.10
CA PHE A 134 16.99 -3.51 -4.33
C PHE A 134 15.51 -3.12 -4.52
N ASP A 135 15.17 -1.90 -4.06
CA ASP A 135 13.86 -1.25 -3.97
C ASP A 135 12.81 -2.05 -3.18
N SER A 136 11.64 -1.42 -2.90
CA SER A 136 10.64 -1.68 -1.83
C SER A 136 10.75 -2.96 -0.97
N GLU A 137 10.99 -4.09 -1.60
CA GLU A 137 11.26 -5.42 -1.07
C GLU A 137 12.48 -5.48 -0.14
N SER A 138 13.45 -4.57 -0.25
CA SER A 138 14.55 -4.46 0.74
C SER A 138 14.04 -4.27 2.17
N THR A 139 12.84 -3.69 2.34
CA THR A 139 12.16 -3.54 3.64
C THR A 139 11.80 -4.89 4.26
N TYR A 140 11.61 -5.94 3.45
CA TYR A 140 11.31 -7.27 3.95
C TYR A 140 12.50 -7.92 4.66
N VAL A 141 13.74 -7.50 4.38
CA VAL A 141 14.95 -8.06 5.00
C VAL A 141 14.93 -7.88 6.52
N GLU A 142 14.65 -6.66 7.00
CA GLU A 142 14.57 -6.38 8.44
C GLU A 142 13.41 -7.16 9.08
N THR A 143 12.25 -7.23 8.41
CA THR A 143 11.12 -8.02 8.93
C THR A 143 11.41 -9.52 8.96
N ALA A 144 12.20 -10.02 8.02
CA ALA A 144 12.60 -11.42 7.96
C ALA A 144 13.63 -11.78 9.03
N ALA A 145 14.55 -10.86 9.38
CA ALA A 145 15.44 -11.02 10.53
C ALA A 145 14.63 -11.12 11.83
N PHE A 146 13.65 -10.22 11.97
CA PHE A 146 12.76 -10.20 13.13
C PHE A 146 11.88 -11.46 13.25
N HIS A 147 11.47 -12.08 12.14
CA HIS A 147 10.56 -13.25 12.11
C HIS A 147 11.00 -14.41 13.01
N LYS A 148 12.31 -14.57 13.26
CA LYS A 148 12.85 -15.63 14.13
C LYS A 148 12.76 -15.30 15.62
N THR A 149 12.39 -14.07 15.97
CA THR A 149 12.51 -13.56 17.33
C THR A 149 11.27 -13.81 18.16
N LYS A 150 11.44 -14.31 19.39
CA LYS A 150 10.34 -14.50 20.36
C LYS A 150 10.16 -13.25 21.21
N LEU A 151 8.99 -12.62 21.11
CA LEU A 151 8.63 -11.44 21.91
C LEU A 151 8.24 -11.82 23.37
N PRO A 152 8.44 -10.91 24.35
CA PRO A 152 9.03 -9.57 24.24
C PRO A 152 10.57 -9.56 24.30
N ILE A 153 11.20 -8.61 23.60
CA ILE A 153 12.65 -8.39 23.56
C ILE A 153 12.99 -6.90 23.70
N LEU A 154 14.23 -6.60 24.08
CA LEU A 154 14.73 -5.22 24.14
C LEU A 154 15.04 -4.73 22.71
N SER A 155 14.74 -3.47 22.40
CA SER A 155 15.01 -2.89 21.07
C SER A 155 16.49 -2.96 20.70
N THR A 156 17.39 -2.89 21.68
CA THR A 156 18.84 -3.00 21.49
C THR A 156 19.32 -4.42 21.21
N THR A 157 18.47 -5.42 21.41
CA THR A 157 18.77 -6.84 21.19
C THR A 157 18.14 -7.39 19.91
N ILE A 158 17.46 -6.54 19.15
CA ILE A 158 16.84 -6.92 17.89
C ILE A 158 17.93 -7.15 16.85
N ASP A 159 17.89 -8.33 16.24
CA ASP A 159 18.64 -8.57 15.01
C ASP A 159 17.91 -7.90 13.86
N HIS A 160 18.55 -6.89 13.27
CA HIS A 160 18.02 -6.16 12.12
C HIS A 160 18.46 -6.79 10.79
N GLY A 161 19.24 -7.89 10.83
CA GLY A 161 19.85 -8.48 9.65
C GLY A 161 20.97 -7.61 9.07
N PRO A 162 21.35 -7.82 7.79
CA PRO A 162 22.39 -7.02 7.16
C PRO A 162 21.96 -5.57 6.98
N ARG A 163 22.91 -4.65 7.08
CA ARG A 163 22.67 -3.23 6.83
C ARG A 163 22.37 -3.01 5.34
N VAL A 164 21.30 -2.30 5.03
CA VAL A 164 20.96 -1.92 3.64
C VAL A 164 21.51 -0.53 3.33
N ILE A 165 22.21 -0.38 2.20
CA ILE A 165 22.70 0.92 1.72
C ILE A 165 22.11 1.31 0.35
N PRO A 166 21.80 2.60 0.12
CA PRO A 166 21.31 3.04 -1.19
C PRO A 166 22.32 2.80 -2.31
N PHE A 167 21.85 2.35 -3.47
CA PHE A 167 22.65 2.12 -4.67
C PHE A 167 22.11 2.96 -5.85
N LYS A 168 22.66 4.17 -5.99
CA LYS A 168 22.13 5.22 -6.90
C LYS A 168 23.03 5.50 -8.09
N GLU A 169 24.14 4.80 -8.18
CA GLU A 169 25.17 5.03 -9.17
C GLU A 169 24.71 4.58 -10.55
N LYS A 170 25.19 5.29 -11.58
CA LYS A 170 24.90 5.01 -12.99
C LYS A 170 25.85 3.96 -13.61
N SER A 171 26.73 3.36 -12.81
CA SER A 171 27.70 2.36 -13.25
C SER A 171 27.95 1.35 -12.13
N ILE A 172 28.04 0.06 -12.47
CA ILE A 172 28.38 -1.01 -11.50
C ILE A 172 29.73 -0.77 -10.85
N LYS A 173 30.73 -0.32 -11.61
CA LYS A 173 32.07 -0.10 -11.06
C LYS A 173 32.05 1.00 -9.99
N ASP A 174 31.35 2.08 -10.27
CA ASP A 174 31.24 3.21 -9.35
C ASP A 174 30.37 2.84 -8.13
N GLY A 175 29.28 2.10 -8.36
CA GLY A 175 28.40 1.60 -7.30
C GLY A 175 29.11 0.63 -6.36
N ILE A 176 29.92 -0.30 -6.88
CA ILE A 176 30.74 -1.20 -6.05
C ILE A 176 31.81 -0.40 -5.31
N LYS A 177 32.48 0.56 -5.96
CA LYS A 177 33.50 1.37 -5.31
C LYS A 177 32.91 2.16 -4.13
N ASN A 178 31.83 2.90 -4.35
CA ASN A 178 31.13 3.65 -3.30
C ASN A 178 30.54 2.71 -2.23
N GLY A 179 29.98 1.58 -2.66
CA GLY A 179 29.47 0.55 -1.76
C GLY A 179 30.56 0.03 -0.83
N ARG A 180 31.75 -0.31 -1.36
CA ARG A 180 32.89 -0.78 -0.56
C ARG A 180 33.35 0.26 0.44
N GLU A 181 33.39 1.54 0.09
CA GLU A 181 33.67 2.63 1.03
C GLU A 181 32.65 2.70 2.18
N LYS A 182 31.43 2.21 1.96
CA LYS A 182 30.34 2.09 2.95
C LYS A 182 30.24 0.70 3.60
N GLY A 183 31.17 -0.22 3.31
CA GLY A 183 31.19 -1.57 3.89
C GLY A 183 30.38 -2.63 3.15
N LEU A 184 29.96 -2.40 1.89
CA LEU A 184 29.21 -3.35 1.07
C LEU A 184 29.92 -4.71 0.99
N SER A 185 29.22 -5.75 1.42
CA SER A 185 29.68 -7.14 1.47
C SER A 185 29.08 -7.97 0.33
N TYR A 186 27.78 -7.80 0.06
CA TYR A 186 27.07 -8.53 -0.99
C TYR A 186 26.33 -7.58 -1.93
N LEU A 187 26.32 -7.91 -3.21
CA LEU A 187 25.54 -7.22 -4.22
C LEU A 187 24.31 -8.08 -4.57
N VAL A 188 23.13 -7.60 -4.18
CA VAL A 188 21.84 -8.17 -4.52
C VAL A 188 21.42 -7.62 -5.89
N ALA A 189 21.39 -8.51 -6.87
CA ALA A 189 20.85 -8.28 -8.20
C ALA A 189 19.70 -9.27 -8.42
N ASP A 190 18.55 -8.79 -8.86
CA ASP A 190 17.32 -9.57 -8.96
C ASP A 190 16.59 -9.24 -10.27
N SER A 191 15.98 -10.27 -10.88
CA SER A 191 15.16 -10.19 -12.09
C SER A 191 13.88 -9.39 -11.91
N LEU A 192 13.41 -9.20 -10.65
CA LEU A 192 12.19 -8.48 -10.28
C LEU A 192 12.19 -6.97 -10.60
N ASN A 193 13.23 -6.50 -11.29
CA ASN A 193 13.53 -5.11 -11.62
C ASN A 193 12.79 -4.59 -12.88
N THR A 194 11.60 -5.08 -13.18
CA THR A 194 10.75 -4.57 -14.28
C THR A 194 9.91 -3.34 -13.88
N LYS A 195 9.96 -2.91 -12.61
CA LYS A 195 9.25 -1.71 -12.11
C LYS A 195 9.98 -0.41 -12.52
N PRO A 196 9.26 0.67 -12.89
CA PRO A 196 9.81 1.88 -13.53
C PRO A 196 10.77 2.73 -12.69
N ASN A 197 10.89 2.47 -11.38
CA ASN A 197 11.75 3.25 -10.46
C ASN A 197 13.07 2.55 -10.08
N ARG A 198 13.34 1.36 -10.62
CA ARG A 198 14.50 0.56 -10.20
C ARG A 198 15.74 0.83 -11.05
N ASN A 199 16.92 0.71 -10.43
CA ASN A 199 18.20 0.96 -11.10
C ASN A 199 18.46 -0.12 -12.18
N PRO A 200 18.42 0.23 -13.49
CA PRO A 200 18.49 -0.75 -14.59
C PRO A 200 19.84 -1.47 -14.69
N ILE A 201 20.81 -1.06 -13.89
CA ILE A 201 22.16 -1.57 -13.94
C ILE A 201 22.28 -2.89 -13.17
N LEU A 202 21.49 -3.08 -12.11
CA LEU A 202 21.43 -4.37 -11.40
C LEU A 202 20.79 -5.45 -12.28
N ASN A 203 19.87 -5.07 -13.19
CA ASN A 203 19.37 -5.97 -14.24
C ASN A 203 20.49 -6.44 -15.17
N ASP A 204 21.34 -5.53 -15.61
CA ASP A 204 22.44 -5.88 -16.51
C ASP A 204 23.40 -6.89 -15.85
N VAL A 205 23.63 -6.76 -14.55
CA VAL A 205 24.40 -7.75 -13.77
C VAL A 205 23.69 -9.10 -13.70
N PHE A 206 22.38 -9.10 -13.43
CA PHE A 206 21.59 -10.32 -13.30
C PHE A 206 21.50 -11.11 -14.62
N TYR A 207 21.22 -10.43 -15.74
CA TYR A 207 21.06 -11.09 -17.04
C TYR A 207 22.39 -11.35 -17.77
N HIS A 208 23.45 -10.61 -17.44
CA HIS A 208 24.75 -10.70 -18.11
C HIS A 208 25.92 -10.91 -17.15
N GLU A 209 25.82 -11.93 -16.27
CA GLU A 209 26.86 -12.26 -15.29
C GLU A 209 28.28 -12.34 -15.89
N LYS A 210 28.40 -12.92 -17.10
CA LYS A 210 29.67 -13.07 -17.84
C LYS A 210 30.37 -11.74 -18.16
N LYS A 211 29.64 -10.63 -18.19
CA LYS A 211 30.19 -9.27 -18.40
C LYS A 211 30.95 -8.76 -17.17
N TYR A 212 30.71 -9.37 -16.01
CA TYR A 212 31.22 -8.94 -14.71
C TYR A 212 32.07 -10.04 -14.02
N PRO A 213 33.19 -10.46 -14.63
CA PRO A 213 33.99 -11.59 -14.13
C PRO A 213 34.65 -11.36 -12.77
N TYR A 214 34.63 -10.12 -12.27
CA TYR A 214 35.14 -9.72 -10.95
C TYR A 214 34.09 -9.85 -9.83
N LEU A 215 32.87 -10.27 -10.16
CA LEU A 215 31.81 -10.59 -9.21
C LEU A 215 31.71 -12.11 -9.03
N LEU A 216 31.52 -12.53 -7.78
CA LEU A 216 31.17 -13.92 -7.45
C LEU A 216 29.64 -13.99 -7.30
N PHE A 217 29.02 -14.87 -8.08
CA PHE A 217 27.56 -15.02 -8.11
C PHE A 217 27.12 -16.18 -7.22
N PHE A 218 26.06 -15.96 -6.45
CA PHE A 218 25.38 -16.98 -5.65
C PHE A 218 23.90 -16.99 -6.04
N LEU A 219 23.45 -18.11 -6.61
CA LEU A 219 22.04 -18.30 -6.96
C LEU A 219 21.26 -18.75 -5.72
N VAL A 220 20.12 -18.12 -5.47
CA VAL A 220 19.22 -18.34 -4.31
C VAL A 220 17.83 -18.67 -4.81
#